data_AF-A0A1A8R7Z2-F1
#
_entry.id   AF-A0A1A8R7Z2-F1
#
_cell.length_a   1.000
_cell.length_b   1.000
_cell.length_c   1.000
_cell.angle_alpha   90.00
_cell.angle_beta   90.00
_cell.angle_gamma   90.00
#
_symmetry.space_group_name_H-M   'P 1'
#
loop_
_entity.id
_entity.type
_entity.pdbx_description
1 polymer ?
#
loop_
_entity_poly.entity_id
_entity_poly.type
_entity_poly.pdbx_seq_one_letter_code
_entity_poly.pdbx_strand_id
1 'polypeptide(L)'
;DNGCGMTSKQLNNWAVYRLSKFTRASSTFESENVEYVRPAPVPRSLNSDISFFGVGGKRAAFHIGDSVRMITKTADSPDVHELVLSKEEFLKKAQNKEDVYKGTILNRKPGDSSHVTNDERFLRSLIAEETGNKSFTAVVITGVCLEDIDYLKQHFLEWTRELAHIYHYYIHGVDGNKSNGERRSNIDILVTLREKPPKCPRAIDLREVDDDMQTLYINSAVSMFEFRATTSDGGTVEGILRYHPFLYDKETYPKDPYTAQEPVAEDDHENEPEGPNQARGKRDIFECFWNGRLVPYTTVSEFDWCTRPIKGASLPAECYSRFSGVLFTDDRFQVNASKLKFMDLELKLKNKDTIFTTFVNNQKTSKRSN
;
A
#
# COMPACT_ATOMS: atom_id res chain seq x y z
N ASP A 1 8.35 -13.73 1.29
CA ASP A 1 8.42 -13.27 2.69
C ASP A 1 8.76 -14.45 3.61
N ASN A 2 9.20 -14.15 4.83
CA ASN A 2 9.48 -15.11 5.91
C ASN A 2 8.29 -15.25 6.88
N GLY A 3 7.06 -15.00 6.41
CA GLY A 3 5.86 -15.08 7.22
C GLY A 3 5.48 -16.52 7.60
N CYS A 4 4.26 -16.70 8.08
CA CYS A 4 3.78 -17.98 8.60
C CYS A 4 3.63 -19.10 7.55
N GLY A 5 3.69 -18.76 6.26
CA GLY A 5 3.41 -19.69 5.17
C GLY A 5 1.95 -20.09 5.05
N MET A 6 1.67 -21.08 4.21
CA MET A 6 0.34 -21.66 4.00
C MET A 6 0.43 -23.19 4.02
N THR A 7 -0.55 -23.85 4.62
CA THR A 7 -0.77 -25.30 4.45
C THR A 7 -1.31 -25.61 3.04
N SER A 8 -1.30 -26.86 2.59
CA SER A 8 -1.93 -27.26 1.32
C SER A 8 -3.39 -26.78 1.20
N LYS A 9 -4.14 -26.81 2.30
CA LYS A 9 -5.53 -26.33 2.34
C LYS A 9 -5.62 -24.81 2.21
N GLN A 10 -4.76 -24.07 2.90
CA GLN A 10 -4.70 -22.60 2.79
C GLN A 10 -4.24 -22.16 1.39
N LEU A 11 -3.33 -22.90 0.76
CA LEU A 11 -2.89 -22.67 -0.61
C LEU A 11 -4.02 -22.96 -1.62
N ASN A 12 -4.80 -24.03 -1.40
CA ASN A 12 -6.02 -24.27 -2.18
C ASN A 12 -7.05 -23.13 -2.00
N ASN A 13 -7.26 -22.66 -0.77
CA ASN A 13 -8.13 -21.51 -0.49
C ASN A 13 -7.59 -20.20 -1.11
N TRP A 14 -6.27 -20.08 -1.29
CA TRP A 14 -5.71 -19.00 -2.07
C TRP A 14 -6.09 -19.15 -3.53
N ALA A 15 -6.14 -20.34 -4.14
CA ALA A 15 -6.51 -20.49 -5.55
C ALA A 15 -7.97 -20.08 -5.86
N VAL A 16 -8.89 -20.22 -4.91
CA VAL A 16 -10.31 -19.88 -5.10
C VAL A 16 -10.51 -18.36 -5.25
N TYR A 17 -11.11 -17.94 -6.37
CA TYR A 17 -11.39 -16.52 -6.64
C TYR A 17 -12.54 -16.00 -5.76
N ARG A 18 -12.39 -14.78 -5.22
CA ARG A 18 -13.34 -14.16 -4.25
C ARG A 18 -13.53 -14.90 -2.92
N LEU A 19 -12.66 -15.85 -2.59
CA LEU A 19 -12.64 -16.47 -1.28
C LEU A 19 -11.89 -15.56 -0.29
N SER A 20 -12.64 -14.85 0.55
CA SER A 20 -12.12 -13.84 1.48
C SER A 20 -12.04 -14.35 2.91
N LYS A 21 -11.44 -13.56 3.80
CA LYS A 21 -11.42 -13.84 5.24
C LYS A 21 -12.83 -14.00 5.85
N PHE A 22 -13.84 -13.39 5.23
CA PHE A 22 -15.24 -13.48 5.68
C PHE A 22 -15.96 -14.74 5.17
N THR A 23 -15.60 -15.25 3.98
CA THR A 23 -16.29 -16.39 3.35
C THR A 23 -15.57 -17.73 3.55
N ARG A 24 -14.32 -17.72 4.02
CA ARG A 24 -13.55 -18.93 4.33
C ARG A 24 -14.17 -19.75 5.45
N ALA A 25 -14.63 -19.10 6.51
CA ALA A 25 -15.23 -19.76 7.68
C ALA A 25 -16.59 -20.42 7.39
N SER A 26 -17.33 -19.93 6.39
CA SER A 26 -18.66 -20.44 6.01
C SER A 26 -18.62 -21.49 4.90
N SER A 27 -17.44 -21.80 4.36
CA SER A 27 -17.31 -22.78 3.28
C SER A 27 -17.32 -24.20 3.85
N THR A 28 -18.02 -25.12 3.20
CA THR A 28 -18.22 -26.54 3.58
C THR A 28 -16.93 -27.39 3.65
N PHE A 29 -15.76 -26.76 3.61
CA PHE A 29 -14.46 -27.42 3.78
C PHE A 29 -14.13 -27.52 5.28
N GLU A 30 -14.85 -28.41 5.96
CA GLU A 30 -14.71 -28.75 7.38
C GLU A 30 -13.25 -29.07 7.76
N SER A 31 -12.91 -28.79 9.03
CA SER A 31 -11.77 -29.32 9.81
C SER A 31 -10.47 -28.50 10.01
N GLU A 32 -10.47 -27.17 9.83
CA GLU A 32 -9.58 -26.25 10.60
C GLU A 32 -10.26 -24.88 10.68
N ASN A 33 -11.13 -24.69 11.67
CA ASN A 33 -11.84 -23.42 11.90
C ASN A 33 -10.86 -22.37 12.47
N VAL A 34 -10.03 -21.76 11.62
CA VAL A 34 -9.42 -20.48 11.98
C VAL A 34 -10.45 -19.41 11.65
N GLU A 35 -11.36 -19.17 12.60
CA GLU A 35 -12.29 -18.06 12.53
C GLU A 35 -11.51 -16.75 12.39
N TYR A 36 -11.92 -15.89 11.47
CA TYR A 36 -11.27 -14.61 11.30
C TYR A 36 -11.45 -13.76 12.56
N VAL A 37 -10.34 -13.48 13.25
CA VAL A 37 -10.31 -12.56 14.38
C VAL A 37 -9.94 -11.17 13.87
N ARG A 38 -10.88 -10.23 13.99
CA ARG A 38 -10.61 -8.82 13.67
C ARG A 38 -9.53 -8.30 14.61
N PRO A 39 -8.46 -7.66 14.11
CA PRO A 39 -7.40 -7.16 14.95
C PRO A 39 -7.93 -6.08 15.91
N ALA A 40 -7.32 -6.00 17.10
CA ALA A 40 -7.61 -4.92 18.03
C ALA A 40 -7.28 -3.55 17.40
N PRO A 41 -7.99 -2.47 17.77
CA PRO A 41 -7.65 -1.13 17.31
C PRO A 41 -6.22 -0.77 17.70
N VAL A 42 -5.43 -0.37 16.71
CA VAL A 42 -4.05 0.13 16.87
C VAL A 42 -3.93 1.51 16.22
N PRO A 43 -3.02 2.37 16.70
CA PRO A 43 -2.85 3.71 16.13
C PRO A 43 -2.62 3.67 14.62
N ARG A 44 -3.25 4.58 13.87
CA ARG A 44 -3.17 4.67 12.40
C ARG A 44 -3.63 3.41 11.65
N SER A 45 -4.29 2.48 12.34
CA SER A 45 -4.71 1.19 11.81
C SER A 45 -3.56 0.38 11.18
N LEU A 46 -2.34 0.49 11.73
CA LEU A 46 -1.17 -0.33 11.34
C LEU A 46 -1.29 -1.77 11.86
N ASN A 47 -2.35 -2.46 11.42
CA ASN A 47 -2.77 -3.77 11.93
C ASN A 47 -2.33 -4.94 11.04
N SER A 48 -1.69 -4.67 9.89
CA SER A 48 -1.32 -5.65 8.87
C SER A 48 -2.50 -6.41 8.24
N ASP A 49 -3.74 -6.08 8.61
CA ASP A 49 -4.95 -6.72 8.09
C ASP A 49 -5.49 -5.98 6.87
N ILE A 50 -4.69 -6.01 5.82
CA ILE A 50 -4.96 -5.30 4.56
C ILE A 50 -5.89 -6.14 3.65
N SER A 51 -6.24 -7.37 4.01
CA SER A 51 -7.03 -8.27 3.16
C SER A 51 -8.55 -8.03 3.28
N PHE A 52 -9.28 -8.10 2.16
CA PHE A 52 -10.74 -7.89 2.17
C PHE A 52 -11.48 -8.73 1.12
N PHE A 53 -11.09 -8.65 -0.16
CA PHE A 53 -11.89 -9.21 -1.27
C PHE A 53 -11.54 -10.64 -1.71
N GLY A 54 -10.39 -11.19 -1.31
CA GLY A 54 -9.94 -12.51 -1.78
C GLY A 54 -9.49 -12.57 -3.27
N VAL A 55 -9.29 -11.42 -3.92
CA VAL A 55 -8.91 -11.35 -5.35
C VAL A 55 -7.58 -10.65 -5.63
N GLY A 56 -7.05 -9.88 -4.67
CA GLY A 56 -5.92 -8.95 -4.90
C GLY A 56 -4.66 -9.63 -5.45
N GLY A 57 -4.19 -10.69 -4.80
CA GLY A 57 -2.96 -11.39 -5.23
C GLY A 57 -3.07 -12.00 -6.64
N LYS A 58 -4.25 -12.51 -7.02
CA LYS A 58 -4.46 -13.08 -8.36
C LYS A 58 -4.49 -12.00 -9.43
N ARG A 59 -5.19 -10.89 -9.15
CA ARG A 59 -5.21 -9.74 -10.07
C ARG A 59 -3.81 -9.18 -10.27
N ALA A 60 -3.02 -9.04 -9.22
CA ALA A 60 -1.64 -8.57 -9.33
C ALA A 60 -0.78 -9.52 -10.19
N ALA A 61 -0.83 -10.83 -9.89
CA ALA A 61 -0.04 -11.82 -10.61
C ALA A 61 -0.38 -11.88 -12.11
N PHE A 62 -1.67 -11.92 -12.46
CA PHE A 62 -2.14 -11.96 -13.85
C PHE A 62 -2.18 -10.60 -14.55
N HIS A 63 -1.89 -9.52 -13.83
CA HIS A 63 -1.64 -8.22 -14.44
C HIS A 63 -0.17 -8.10 -14.87
N ILE A 64 0.75 -8.56 -14.02
CA ILE A 64 2.20 -8.52 -14.27
C ILE A 64 2.62 -9.56 -15.32
N GLY A 65 2.06 -10.78 -15.25
CA GLY A 65 2.42 -11.87 -16.17
C GLY A 65 1.27 -12.83 -16.45
N ASP A 66 1.57 -13.95 -17.08
CA ASP A 66 0.56 -14.94 -17.52
C ASP A 66 0.55 -16.23 -16.68
N SER A 67 1.49 -16.37 -15.76
CA SER A 67 1.67 -17.55 -14.93
C SER A 67 2.20 -17.17 -13.55
N VAL A 68 1.66 -17.82 -12.52
CA VAL A 68 2.07 -17.65 -11.13
C VAL A 68 2.31 -18.99 -10.47
N ARG A 69 3.48 -19.12 -9.85
CA ARG A 69 3.89 -20.25 -9.02
C ARG A 69 4.00 -19.79 -7.58
N MET A 70 3.12 -20.33 -6.75
CA MET A 70 3.11 -20.14 -5.31
C MET A 70 3.94 -21.25 -4.67
N ILE A 71 4.97 -20.90 -3.90
CA ILE A 71 5.81 -21.82 -3.15
C ILE A 71 5.74 -21.43 -1.69
N THR A 72 5.34 -22.32 -0.81
CA THR A 72 5.04 -21.95 0.58
C THR A 72 5.29 -23.09 1.55
N LYS A 73 5.69 -22.73 2.76
CA LYS A 73 5.97 -23.67 3.84
C LYS A 73 5.61 -23.05 5.18
N THR A 74 4.85 -23.77 5.99
CA THR A 74 4.60 -23.41 7.40
C THR A 74 5.73 -23.89 8.31
N ALA A 75 5.87 -23.28 9.49
CA ALA A 75 6.91 -23.65 10.46
C ALA A 75 6.82 -25.12 10.87
N ASP A 76 5.59 -25.62 11.02
CA ASP A 76 5.29 -26.97 11.51
C ASP A 76 5.25 -28.03 10.39
N SER A 77 5.19 -27.62 9.11
CA SER A 77 5.20 -28.56 7.99
C SER A 77 6.63 -29.01 7.66
N PRO A 78 6.89 -30.32 7.49
CA PRO A 78 8.15 -30.80 6.93
C PRO A 78 8.26 -30.52 5.43
N ASP A 79 7.13 -30.40 4.73
CA ASP A 79 7.04 -30.31 3.28
C ASP A 79 6.77 -28.87 2.82
N VAL A 80 7.29 -28.55 1.64
CA VAL A 80 6.97 -27.35 0.85
C VAL A 80 5.80 -27.66 -0.07
N HIS A 81 4.83 -26.76 -0.11
CA HIS A 81 3.65 -26.84 -0.97
C HIS A 81 3.80 -25.90 -2.15
N GLU A 82 3.59 -26.41 -3.35
CA GLU A 82 3.77 -25.66 -4.59
C GLU A 82 2.55 -25.79 -5.51
N LEU A 83 2.03 -24.65 -5.98
CA LEU A 83 0.88 -24.57 -6.88
C LEU A 83 1.20 -23.61 -8.02
N VAL A 84 0.96 -24.06 -9.25
CA VAL A 84 1.08 -23.26 -10.46
C VAL A 84 -0.31 -22.97 -11.01
N LEU A 85 -0.57 -21.71 -11.34
CA LEU A 85 -1.74 -21.29 -12.12
C LEU A 85 -1.22 -20.53 -13.35
N SER A 86 -1.47 -21.05 -14.54
CA SER A 86 -1.00 -20.44 -15.78
C SER A 86 -2.09 -20.34 -16.83
N LYS A 87 -2.03 -19.28 -17.65
CA LYS A 87 -2.92 -19.10 -18.80
C LYS A 87 -2.83 -20.29 -19.77
N GLU A 88 -1.63 -20.79 -20.03
CA GLU A 88 -1.39 -21.93 -20.92
C GLU A 88 -2.09 -23.20 -20.42
N GLU A 89 -1.98 -23.51 -19.14
CA GLU A 89 -2.62 -24.70 -18.55
C GLU A 89 -4.15 -24.61 -18.61
N PHE A 90 -4.73 -23.44 -18.34
CA PHE A 90 -6.17 -23.23 -18.47
C PHE A 90 -6.66 -23.43 -19.91
N LEU A 91 -5.93 -22.90 -20.91
CA LEU A 91 -6.26 -23.07 -22.32
C LEU A 91 -6.14 -24.53 -22.76
N LYS A 92 -5.08 -25.23 -22.33
CA LYS A 92 -4.87 -26.65 -22.61
C LYS A 92 -6.00 -27.52 -22.05
N LYS A 93 -6.37 -27.32 -20.78
CA LYS A 93 -7.49 -28.05 -20.15
C LYS A 93 -8.82 -27.78 -20.84
N ALA A 94 -9.07 -26.53 -21.22
CA ALA A 94 -10.27 -26.16 -21.97
C ALA A 94 -10.33 -26.85 -23.35
N GLN A 95 -9.20 -26.91 -24.07
CA GLN A 95 -9.10 -27.59 -25.37
C GLN A 95 -9.29 -29.11 -25.22
N ASN A 96 -8.75 -29.70 -24.17
CA ASN A 96 -8.85 -31.14 -23.89
C ASN A 96 -10.20 -31.56 -23.25
N LYS A 97 -11.10 -30.61 -22.95
CA LYS A 97 -12.36 -30.82 -22.21
C LYS A 97 -12.14 -31.43 -20.82
N GLU A 98 -11.04 -31.06 -20.18
CA GLU A 98 -10.74 -31.40 -18.80
C GLU A 98 -11.37 -30.37 -17.84
N ASP A 99 -11.41 -30.67 -16.54
CA ASP A 99 -11.85 -29.71 -15.53
C ASP A 99 -10.80 -28.59 -15.38
N VAL A 100 -11.13 -27.41 -15.93
CA VAL A 100 -10.26 -26.23 -15.98
C VAL A 100 -9.80 -25.78 -14.60
N TYR A 101 -10.61 -25.97 -13.56
CA TYR A 101 -10.31 -25.51 -12.20
C TYR A 101 -9.73 -26.60 -11.30
N LYS A 102 -9.50 -27.81 -11.83
CA LYS A 102 -8.85 -28.90 -11.11
C LYS A 102 -7.34 -28.86 -11.33
N GLY A 103 -6.57 -28.75 -10.26
CA GLY A 103 -5.10 -28.76 -10.28
C GLY A 103 -4.53 -29.70 -9.22
N THR A 104 -3.20 -29.85 -9.21
CA THR A 104 -2.49 -30.64 -8.20
C THR A 104 -1.49 -29.75 -7.48
N ILE A 105 -1.48 -29.79 -6.14
CA ILE A 105 -0.45 -29.18 -5.33
C ILE A 105 0.71 -30.17 -5.24
N LEU A 106 1.89 -29.74 -5.66
CA LEU A 106 3.12 -30.51 -5.50
C LEU A 106 3.62 -30.34 -4.07
N ASN A 107 3.75 -31.47 -3.35
CA ASN A 107 4.38 -31.50 -2.04
C ASN A 107 5.78 -32.09 -2.20
N ARG A 108 6.80 -31.38 -1.73
CA ARG A 108 8.20 -31.78 -1.87
C ARG A 108 9.02 -31.40 -0.65
N LYS A 109 10.18 -32.02 -0.50
CA LYS A 109 11.14 -31.64 0.55
C LYS A 109 11.76 -30.26 0.23
N PRO A 110 12.10 -29.46 1.25
CA PRO A 110 12.85 -28.22 1.05
C PRO A 110 14.15 -28.46 0.29
N GLY A 111 14.45 -27.62 -0.70
CA GLY A 111 15.67 -27.74 -1.52
C GLY A 111 15.59 -28.74 -2.68
N ASP A 112 14.51 -29.52 -2.80
CA ASP A 112 14.30 -30.40 -3.96
C ASP A 112 13.85 -29.57 -5.18
N SER A 113 14.71 -29.48 -6.19
CA SER A 113 14.45 -28.80 -7.46
C SER A 113 14.41 -29.76 -8.65
N SER A 114 14.16 -31.05 -8.42
CA SER A 114 14.18 -32.09 -9.47
C SER A 114 13.08 -31.91 -10.53
N HIS A 115 11.98 -31.26 -10.17
CA HIS A 115 10.86 -30.94 -11.06
C HIS A 115 11.09 -29.70 -11.94
N VAL A 116 12.16 -28.92 -11.69
CA VAL A 116 12.43 -27.67 -12.40
C VAL A 116 13.06 -27.94 -13.77
N THR A 117 12.40 -27.46 -14.83
CA THR A 117 12.86 -27.59 -16.21
C THR A 117 14.05 -26.66 -16.52
N ASN A 118 14.68 -26.81 -17.70
CA ASN A 118 15.83 -25.98 -18.09
C ASN A 118 15.46 -24.51 -18.39
N ASP A 119 14.19 -24.24 -18.67
CA ASP A 119 13.70 -22.89 -18.96
C ASP A 119 13.50 -22.07 -17.67
N GLU A 120 13.24 -22.75 -16.55
CA GLU A 120 13.01 -22.14 -15.23
C GLU A 120 14.26 -22.22 -14.32
N ARG A 121 15.47 -22.23 -14.89
CA ARG A 121 16.72 -22.42 -14.14
C ARG A 121 16.91 -21.46 -12.95
N PHE A 122 16.33 -20.27 -12.99
CA PHE A 122 16.37 -19.31 -11.90
C PHE A 122 15.72 -19.84 -10.61
N LEU A 123 14.72 -20.73 -10.72
CA LEU A 123 14.06 -21.35 -9.57
C LEU A 123 15.02 -22.21 -8.73
N ARG A 124 16.06 -22.80 -9.32
CA ARG A 124 17.02 -23.63 -8.57
C ARG A 124 17.72 -22.85 -7.47
N SER A 125 18.06 -21.59 -7.74
CA SER A 125 18.66 -20.71 -6.73
C SER A 125 17.68 -20.38 -5.60
N LEU A 126 16.43 -20.05 -5.95
CA LEU A 126 15.37 -19.77 -4.99
C LEU A 126 15.04 -20.98 -4.10
N ILE A 127 14.96 -22.18 -4.70
CA ILE A 127 14.66 -23.43 -3.99
C ILE A 127 15.81 -23.83 -3.05
N ALA A 128 17.06 -23.56 -3.42
CA ALA A 128 18.21 -23.85 -2.56
C ALA A 128 18.16 -23.04 -1.24
N GLU A 129 17.67 -21.80 -1.29
CA GLU A 129 17.53 -20.91 -0.12
C GLU A 129 16.46 -21.41 0.89
N GLU A 130 15.56 -22.31 0.49
CA GLU A 130 14.49 -22.84 1.36
C GLU A 130 15.03 -23.58 2.60
N THR A 131 16.19 -24.24 2.46
CA THR A 131 16.78 -25.06 3.53
C THR A 131 17.14 -24.28 4.79
N GLY A 132 17.39 -22.98 4.65
CA GLY A 132 17.65 -22.07 5.79
C GLY A 132 16.40 -21.51 6.46
N ASN A 133 15.21 -21.73 5.90
CA ASN A 133 13.99 -21.04 6.30
C ASN A 133 12.97 -21.98 6.97
N LYS A 134 12.56 -21.65 8.19
CA LYS A 134 11.53 -22.43 8.92
C LYS A 134 10.16 -22.29 8.27
N SER A 135 9.78 -21.08 7.88
CA SER A 135 8.53 -20.77 7.20
C SER A 135 8.74 -19.67 6.18
N PHE A 136 8.01 -19.73 5.06
CA PHE A 136 8.11 -18.74 4.00
C PHE A 136 6.94 -18.82 3.03
N THR A 137 6.75 -17.76 2.25
CA THR A 137 5.99 -17.78 0.99
C THR A 137 6.77 -17.05 -0.09
N ALA A 138 6.91 -17.68 -1.25
CA ALA A 138 7.45 -17.08 -2.45
C ALA A 138 6.37 -17.07 -3.54
N VAL A 139 6.19 -15.92 -4.18
CA VAL A 139 5.29 -15.72 -5.31
C VAL A 139 6.16 -15.46 -6.53
N VAL A 140 6.21 -16.43 -7.44
CA VAL A 140 7.00 -16.33 -8.66
C VAL A 140 6.06 -16.08 -9.82
N ILE A 141 6.23 -14.96 -10.53
CA ILE A 141 5.43 -14.60 -11.70
C ILE A 141 6.31 -14.72 -12.94
N THR A 142 5.82 -15.43 -13.96
CA THR A 142 6.49 -15.60 -15.26
C THR A 142 5.60 -15.11 -16.39
N GLY A 143 6.17 -15.01 -17.60
CA GLY A 143 5.49 -14.42 -18.76
C GLY A 143 5.17 -12.93 -18.54
N VAL A 144 6.09 -12.22 -17.89
CA VAL A 144 5.95 -10.79 -17.58
C VAL A 144 5.93 -9.96 -18.86
N CYS A 145 5.03 -8.98 -18.94
CA CYS A 145 4.95 -8.09 -20.09
C CYS A 145 6.28 -7.36 -20.34
N LEU A 146 6.68 -7.24 -21.62
CA LEU A 146 7.93 -6.56 -21.97
C LEU A 146 7.92 -5.08 -21.59
N GLU A 147 6.78 -4.41 -21.74
CA GLU A 147 6.60 -3.00 -21.37
C GLU A 147 6.82 -2.80 -19.86
N ASP A 148 6.27 -3.68 -19.02
CA ASP A 148 6.47 -3.65 -17.56
C ASP A 148 7.94 -3.90 -17.20
N ILE A 149 8.60 -4.83 -17.88
CA ILE A 149 10.04 -5.10 -17.66
C ILE A 149 10.87 -3.84 -17.97
N ASP A 150 10.56 -3.15 -19.06
CA ASP A 150 11.30 -1.96 -19.47
C ASP A 150 11.05 -0.79 -18.51
N TYR A 151 9.80 -0.58 -18.08
CA TYR A 151 9.47 0.41 -17.06
C TYR A 151 10.21 0.13 -15.74
N LEU A 152 10.14 -1.10 -15.23
CA LEU A 152 10.80 -1.49 -13.97
C LEU A 152 12.32 -1.30 -13.99
N LYS A 153 12.96 -1.45 -15.16
CA LYS A 153 14.39 -1.22 -15.34
C LYS A 153 14.74 0.27 -15.39
N GLN A 154 13.99 1.05 -16.16
CA GLN A 154 14.30 2.45 -16.45
C GLN A 154 13.97 3.34 -15.25
N HIS A 155 12.84 3.09 -14.59
CA HIS A 155 12.28 3.93 -13.53
C HIS A 155 12.48 3.35 -12.12
N PHE A 156 13.60 2.63 -11.89
CA PHE A 156 13.84 1.88 -10.64
C PHE A 156 13.67 2.72 -9.36
N LEU A 157 14.21 3.93 -9.34
CA LEU A 157 14.11 4.82 -8.17
C LEU A 157 12.72 5.42 -8.00
N GLU A 158 11.98 5.60 -9.10
CA GLU A 158 10.66 6.20 -9.10
C GLU A 158 9.62 5.25 -8.49
N TRP A 159 9.50 4.03 -9.02
CA TRP A 159 8.52 3.07 -8.49
C TRP A 159 8.90 2.54 -7.09
N THR A 160 10.18 2.50 -6.74
CA THR A 160 10.59 2.16 -5.35
C THR A 160 10.21 3.27 -4.38
N ARG A 161 10.31 4.54 -4.79
CA ARG A 161 9.78 5.67 -4.03
C ARG A 161 8.26 5.59 -3.85
N GLU A 162 7.53 5.23 -4.91
CA GLU A 162 6.08 5.02 -4.79
C GLU A 162 5.74 3.92 -3.79
N LEU A 163 6.48 2.80 -3.78
CA LEU A 163 6.29 1.75 -2.79
C LEU A 163 6.62 2.23 -1.37
N ALA A 164 7.71 2.99 -1.19
CA ALA A 164 8.07 3.58 0.09
C ALA A 164 6.97 4.53 0.59
N HIS A 165 6.41 5.36 -0.29
CA HIS A 165 5.29 6.25 0.01
C HIS A 165 4.03 5.46 0.41
N ILE A 166 3.68 4.40 -0.33
CA ILE A 166 2.51 3.56 -0.04
C ILE A 166 2.60 2.90 1.34
N TYR A 167 3.79 2.43 1.71
CA TYR A 167 4.04 1.68 2.93
C TYR A 167 4.75 2.49 4.03
N HIS A 168 4.81 3.82 3.90
CA HIS A 168 5.61 4.70 4.75
C HIS A 168 5.43 4.42 6.25
N TYR A 169 4.18 4.35 6.73
CA TYR A 169 3.89 4.14 8.14
C TYR A 169 4.11 2.68 8.60
N TYR A 170 4.15 1.70 7.69
CA TYR A 170 4.60 0.34 8.01
C TYR A 170 6.13 0.28 8.15
N ILE A 171 6.86 0.99 7.29
CA ILE A 171 8.33 1.00 7.26
C ILE A 171 8.91 1.82 8.42
N HIS A 172 8.31 2.97 8.74
CA HIS A 172 8.82 3.92 9.75
C HIS A 172 8.03 3.93 11.06
N GLY A 173 6.85 3.29 11.10
CA GLY A 173 5.97 3.24 12.27
C GLY A 173 4.97 4.41 12.34
N VAL A 174 4.23 4.48 13.46
CA VAL A 174 3.13 5.43 13.69
C VAL A 174 3.49 6.91 13.56
N ASP A 175 4.76 7.22 13.82
CA ASP A 175 5.33 8.58 13.80
C ASP A 175 5.85 8.98 12.42
N GLY A 176 5.94 8.04 11.47
CA GLY A 176 6.58 8.21 10.18
C GLY A 176 8.09 8.49 10.26
N ASN A 177 8.69 8.86 9.13
CA ASN A 177 10.15 9.04 8.99
C ASN A 177 10.65 10.38 9.56
N LYS A 178 10.84 10.44 10.88
CA LYS A 178 11.44 11.59 11.57
C LYS A 178 12.97 11.48 11.49
N SER A 179 13.65 12.51 10.97
CA SER A 179 15.12 12.54 10.79
C SER A 179 15.94 12.21 12.06
N ASN A 180 15.39 12.48 13.26
CA ASN A 180 16.02 12.19 14.56
C ASN A 180 15.25 11.13 15.39
N GLY A 181 14.37 10.37 14.75
CA GLY A 181 13.56 9.35 15.43
C GLY A 181 14.32 8.05 15.67
N GLU A 182 14.06 7.39 16.79
CA GLU A 182 14.47 5.99 16.97
C GLU A 182 13.77 5.10 15.94
N ARG A 183 14.53 4.20 15.32
CA ARG A 183 14.00 3.22 14.36
C ARG A 183 13.13 2.22 15.12
N ARG A 184 11.83 2.21 14.84
CA ARG A 184 10.84 1.43 15.62
C ARG A 184 10.22 0.23 14.89
N SER A 185 10.24 0.20 13.55
CA SER A 185 9.60 -0.89 12.80
C SER A 185 10.58 -2.03 12.50
N ASN A 186 10.09 -3.26 12.57
CA ASN A 186 10.81 -4.49 12.24
C ASN A 186 10.48 -4.99 10.82
N ILE A 187 9.82 -4.16 9.99
CA ILE A 187 9.42 -4.52 8.63
C ILE A 187 10.48 -4.02 7.65
N ASP A 188 11.19 -4.96 7.03
CA ASP A 188 12.17 -4.69 5.99
C ASP A 188 11.59 -5.08 4.62
N ILE A 189 11.51 -4.12 3.70
CA ILE A 189 11.06 -4.35 2.33
C ILE A 189 12.25 -4.13 1.41
N LEU A 190 12.88 -5.23 1.04
CA LEU A 190 14.08 -5.23 0.19
C LEU A 190 13.69 -5.46 -1.26
N VAL A 191 14.12 -4.54 -2.11
CA VAL A 191 13.88 -4.60 -3.55
C VAL A 191 15.20 -4.86 -4.25
N THR A 192 15.27 -5.92 -5.06
CA THR A 192 16.47 -6.26 -5.84
C THR A 192 16.12 -6.48 -7.31
N LEU A 193 16.79 -5.77 -8.21
CA LEU A 193 16.69 -5.92 -9.65
C LEU A 193 18.00 -6.48 -10.21
N ARG A 194 17.90 -7.62 -10.90
CA ARG A 194 19.03 -8.29 -11.55
C ARG A 194 18.90 -8.20 -13.07
N GLU A 195 19.92 -7.64 -13.70
CA GLU A 195 20.04 -7.58 -15.16
C GLU A 195 21.15 -8.53 -15.64
N LYS A 196 21.22 -8.76 -16.95
CA LYS A 196 22.31 -9.56 -17.51
C LYS A 196 23.66 -8.89 -17.22
N PRO A 197 24.72 -9.67 -16.94
CA PRO A 197 26.08 -9.15 -16.84
C PRO A 197 26.45 -8.31 -18.08
N PRO A 198 27.21 -7.21 -17.93
CA PRO A 198 28.05 -6.85 -16.77
C PRO A 198 27.37 -5.97 -15.71
N LYS A 199 26.07 -5.66 -15.83
CA LYS A 199 25.39 -4.77 -14.87
C LYS A 199 25.33 -5.43 -13.49
N CYS A 200 25.79 -4.70 -12.47
CA CYS A 200 25.64 -5.14 -11.08
C CYS A 200 24.16 -5.15 -10.67
N PRO A 201 23.72 -6.08 -9.81
CA PRO A 201 22.39 -6.04 -9.21
C PRO A 201 22.15 -4.70 -8.51
N ARG A 202 21.00 -4.09 -8.76
CA ARG A 202 20.53 -2.93 -7.99
C ARG A 202 19.72 -3.45 -6.81
N ALA A 203 20.01 -2.96 -5.61
CA ALA A 203 19.27 -3.30 -4.40
C ALA A 203 19.00 -2.03 -3.59
N ILE A 204 17.81 -1.92 -3.01
CA ILE A 204 17.41 -0.83 -2.12
C ILE A 204 16.50 -1.39 -1.03
N ASP A 205 16.75 -1.00 0.22
CA ASP A 205 15.75 -1.13 1.28
C ASP A 205 14.81 0.08 1.17
N LEU A 206 13.50 -0.14 1.10
CA LEU A 206 12.55 0.97 1.02
C LEU A 206 12.65 1.94 2.21
N ARG A 207 13.26 1.55 3.33
CA ARG A 207 13.58 2.44 4.45
C ARG A 207 14.66 3.47 4.14
N GLU A 208 15.51 3.21 3.14
CA GLU A 208 16.57 4.12 2.70
C GLU A 208 16.06 5.23 1.77
N VAL A 209 14.82 5.14 1.30
CA VAL A 209 14.17 6.20 0.53
C VAL A 209 13.82 7.35 1.47
N ASP A 210 14.41 8.52 1.24
CA ASP A 210 14.25 9.72 2.08
C ASP A 210 13.51 10.87 1.37
N ASP A 211 13.10 10.66 0.12
CA ASP A 211 12.44 11.64 -0.73
C ASP A 211 11.00 11.25 -1.11
N ASP A 212 10.41 10.26 -0.42
CA ASP A 212 8.97 9.99 -0.53
C ASP A 212 8.14 11.14 0.08
N MET A 213 6.95 11.37 -0.45
CA MET A 213 6.13 12.53 -0.06
C MET A 213 5.82 12.60 1.43
N GLN A 214 5.60 11.47 2.11
CA GLN A 214 5.35 11.48 3.56
C GLN A 214 6.62 11.83 4.35
N THR A 215 7.80 11.33 3.94
CA THR A 215 9.08 11.76 4.53
C THR A 215 9.28 13.27 4.36
N LEU A 216 9.04 13.79 3.15
CA LEU A 216 9.15 15.22 2.86
C LEU A 216 8.18 16.05 3.71
N TYR A 217 6.90 15.65 3.80
CA TYR A 217 5.90 16.33 4.63
C TYR A 217 6.24 16.30 6.12
N ILE A 218 6.80 15.20 6.63
CA ILE A 218 7.11 15.08 8.05
C ILE A 218 8.30 15.96 8.42
N ASN A 219 9.36 15.95 7.62
CA ASN A 219 10.60 16.65 7.94
C ASN A 219 10.56 18.17 7.65
N SER A 220 9.67 18.62 6.75
CA SER A 220 9.47 20.06 6.48
C SER A 220 8.47 20.74 7.41
N ALA A 221 7.67 19.97 8.16
CA ALA A 221 6.66 20.50 9.06
C ALA A 221 7.27 21.02 10.38
N VAL A 222 6.85 22.21 10.81
CA VAL A 222 7.26 22.79 12.12
C VAL A 222 6.25 22.55 13.24
N SER A 223 5.01 22.22 12.88
CA SER A 223 3.96 21.93 13.84
C SER A 223 2.92 20.99 13.23
N MET A 224 2.24 20.25 14.10
CA MET A 224 1.22 19.27 13.74
C MET A 224 -0.04 19.49 14.59
N PHE A 225 -1.19 19.26 13.97
CA PHE A 225 -2.50 19.32 14.59
C PHE A 225 -3.23 18.01 14.34
N GLU A 226 -3.44 17.25 15.42
CA GLU A 226 -4.13 15.96 15.35
C GLU A 226 -5.61 16.11 15.65
N PHE A 227 -6.41 15.39 14.88
CA PHE A 227 -7.85 15.33 15.07
C PHE A 227 -8.37 13.92 14.81
N ARG A 228 -9.60 13.68 15.21
CA ARG A 228 -10.34 12.46 14.94
C ARG A 228 -11.75 12.82 14.51
N ALA A 229 -12.17 12.26 13.38
CA ALA A 229 -13.54 12.36 12.90
C ALA A 229 -14.30 11.08 13.25
N THR A 230 -15.47 11.21 13.86
CA THR A 230 -16.38 10.10 14.15
C THR A 230 -17.64 10.27 13.32
N THR A 231 -17.93 9.30 12.45
CA THR A 231 -19.10 9.28 11.56
C THR A 231 -20.31 8.68 12.28
N SER A 232 -21.51 8.93 11.75
CA SER A 232 -22.77 8.48 12.36
C SER A 232 -22.93 6.96 12.45
N ASP A 233 -22.27 6.21 11.56
CA ASP A 233 -22.18 4.75 11.56
C ASP A 233 -21.11 4.19 12.53
N GLY A 234 -20.51 5.05 13.36
CA GLY A 234 -19.47 4.69 14.32
C GLY A 234 -18.09 4.42 13.69
N GLY A 235 -17.90 4.77 12.42
CA GLY A 235 -16.57 4.85 11.80
C GLY A 235 -15.71 5.92 12.48
N THR A 236 -14.41 5.66 12.57
CA THR A 236 -13.44 6.62 13.11
C THR A 236 -12.30 6.83 12.12
N VAL A 237 -11.98 8.09 11.86
CA VAL A 237 -10.83 8.50 11.03
C VAL A 237 -9.89 9.31 11.90
N GLU A 238 -8.61 8.94 11.91
CA GLU A 238 -7.56 9.73 12.55
C GLU A 238 -6.95 10.67 11.50
N GLY A 239 -6.79 11.93 11.83
CA GLY A 239 -6.26 12.95 10.92
C GLY A 239 -5.07 13.68 11.52
N ILE A 240 -4.13 14.05 10.67
CA ILE A 240 -3.03 14.96 11.03
C ILE A 240 -3.01 16.07 9.99
N LEU A 241 -2.94 17.32 10.45
CA LEU A 241 -2.60 18.49 9.65
C LEU A 241 -1.20 18.95 10.02
N ARG A 242 -0.38 19.31 9.04
CA ARG A 242 1.01 19.75 9.20
C ARG A 242 1.17 21.14 8.61
N TYR A 243 1.90 22.01 9.31
CA TYR A 243 2.19 23.36 8.86
C TYR A 243 3.62 23.50 8.34
N HIS A 244 3.74 24.03 7.12
CA HIS A 244 5.00 24.26 6.41
C HIS A 244 5.26 25.76 6.28
N PRO A 245 6.12 26.36 7.12
CA PRO A 245 6.25 27.82 7.18
C PRO A 245 6.92 28.37 5.92
N PHE A 246 6.74 29.68 5.70
CA PHE A 246 7.65 30.42 4.83
C PHE A 246 8.85 30.85 5.65
N LEU A 247 10.05 30.49 5.20
CA LEU A 247 11.30 30.80 5.90
C LEU A 247 12.12 31.76 5.06
N TYR A 248 12.26 32.99 5.57
CA TYR A 248 13.03 34.09 4.98
C TYR A 248 12.50 34.54 3.62
N ASP A 249 12.88 33.83 2.56
CA ASP A 249 12.67 34.18 1.16
C ASP A 249 12.03 33.04 0.36
N LYS A 250 11.68 31.91 0.99
CA LYS A 250 11.12 30.74 0.30
C LYS A 250 10.06 29.98 1.11
N GLU A 251 9.11 29.39 0.38
CA GLU A 251 8.18 28.40 0.92
C GLU A 251 8.92 27.09 1.24
N THR A 252 8.57 26.43 2.36
CA THR A 252 9.15 25.11 2.71
C THR A 252 8.23 23.94 2.38
N TYR A 253 7.02 24.19 1.87
CA TYR A 253 6.12 23.14 1.44
C TYR A 253 6.81 22.28 0.36
N PRO A 254 6.88 20.95 0.51
CA PRO A 254 7.70 20.13 -0.36
C PRO A 254 7.14 20.09 -1.79
N LYS A 255 8.08 20.12 -2.75
CA LYS A 255 7.76 19.85 -4.16
C LYS A 255 7.40 18.38 -4.32
N ASP A 256 6.45 18.12 -5.20
CA ASP A 256 6.06 16.75 -5.53
C ASP A 256 7.07 16.15 -6.53
N PRO A 257 7.79 15.08 -6.17
CA PRO A 257 8.77 14.45 -7.06
C PRO A 257 8.11 13.77 -8.27
N TYR A 258 6.79 13.53 -8.23
CA TYR A 258 6.04 12.89 -9.32
C TYR A 258 5.52 13.89 -10.36
N THR A 259 5.41 15.18 -10.02
CA THR A 259 4.86 16.21 -10.94
C THR A 259 5.88 16.72 -11.96
N ALA A 260 7.17 16.42 -11.80
CA ALA A 260 8.23 16.98 -12.65
C ALA A 260 8.43 16.29 -14.03
N GLN A 261 7.50 15.44 -14.49
CA GLN A 261 7.67 14.66 -15.72
C GLN A 261 6.72 15.01 -16.88
N GLU A 262 5.74 15.89 -16.72
CA GLU A 262 4.97 16.37 -17.89
C GLU A 262 5.63 17.62 -18.49
N PRO A 263 6.05 17.60 -19.77
CA PRO A 263 6.33 18.84 -20.48
C PRO A 263 5.01 19.61 -20.55
N VAL A 264 4.98 20.79 -19.96
CA VAL A 264 3.83 21.69 -20.00
C VAL A 264 3.46 21.88 -21.46
N ALA A 265 2.32 21.32 -21.88
CA ALA A 265 1.74 21.66 -23.15
C ALA A 265 1.37 23.15 -23.07
N GLU A 266 2.07 23.96 -23.86
CA GLU A 266 1.72 25.35 -24.10
C GLU A 266 0.37 25.39 -24.83
N ASP A 267 -0.74 25.28 -24.10
CA ASP A 267 -2.05 25.82 -24.51
C ASP A 267 -3.08 25.60 -23.39
N ASP A 268 -3.26 26.63 -22.56
CA ASP A 268 -4.60 27.21 -22.38
C ASP A 268 -4.53 28.54 -21.61
N HIS A 269 -5.16 29.55 -22.20
CA HIS A 269 -5.23 30.91 -21.74
C HIS A 269 -6.10 31.05 -20.47
N GLU A 270 -5.50 30.85 -19.29
CA GLU A 270 -5.89 31.50 -18.01
C GLU A 270 -4.83 31.27 -16.90
N ASN A 271 -3.55 31.14 -17.29
CA ASN A 271 -2.46 30.98 -16.34
C ASN A 271 -2.08 32.34 -15.73
N GLU A 272 -2.65 32.65 -14.56
CA GLU A 272 -1.89 33.37 -13.54
C GLU A 272 -0.52 32.68 -13.43
N PRO A 273 0.60 33.41 -13.64
CA PRO A 273 1.91 32.79 -13.68
C PRO A 273 2.14 32.03 -12.38
N GLU A 274 2.64 30.80 -12.48
CA GLU A 274 3.13 30.01 -11.35
C GLU A 274 4.25 30.79 -10.65
N GLY A 275 3.86 31.72 -9.78
CA GLY A 275 4.79 32.53 -9.05
C GLY A 275 5.58 31.65 -8.08
N PRO A 276 6.85 31.98 -7.79
CA PRO A 276 7.72 31.25 -6.86
C PRO A 276 7.20 31.18 -5.39
N ASN A 277 5.98 31.65 -5.12
CA ASN A 277 5.37 31.84 -3.82
C ASN A 277 4.12 30.97 -3.56
N GLN A 278 3.78 29.98 -4.40
CA GLN A 278 2.68 29.07 -4.11
C GLN A 278 3.19 27.82 -3.39
N ALA A 279 2.98 27.74 -2.07
CA ALA A 279 3.36 26.61 -1.22
C ALA A 279 2.78 25.27 -1.71
N ARG A 280 1.51 24.97 -1.38
CA ARG A 280 0.80 23.78 -1.88
C ARG A 280 0.33 23.93 -3.33
N GLY A 281 0.00 25.16 -3.73
CA GLY A 281 -0.69 25.45 -5.00
C GLY A 281 -2.11 24.88 -5.00
N LYS A 282 -2.51 24.26 -6.12
CA LYS A 282 -3.84 23.63 -6.31
C LYS A 282 -3.93 22.19 -5.76
N ARG A 283 -2.86 21.66 -5.15
CA ARG A 283 -2.86 20.29 -4.60
C ARG A 283 -3.81 20.16 -3.43
N ASP A 284 -4.36 18.97 -3.28
CA ASP A 284 -5.21 18.60 -2.14
C ASP A 284 -4.40 18.53 -0.84
N ILE A 285 -5.06 18.79 0.30
CA ILE A 285 -4.41 18.75 1.61
C ILE A 285 -4.15 17.31 2.04
N PHE A 286 -5.14 16.43 1.95
CA PHE A 286 -5.13 15.16 2.67
C PHE A 286 -4.89 13.96 1.74
N GLU A 287 -3.80 13.24 1.98
CA GLU A 287 -3.63 11.87 1.50
C GLU A 287 -4.38 10.87 2.39
N CYS A 288 -4.93 9.82 1.81
CA CYS A 288 -5.80 8.88 2.53
C CYS A 288 -5.18 7.49 2.66
N PHE A 289 -5.09 6.99 3.89
CA PHE A 289 -4.54 5.68 4.26
C PHE A 289 -5.65 4.75 4.78
N TRP A 290 -5.63 3.51 4.31
CA TRP A 290 -6.55 2.45 4.70
C TRP A 290 -5.78 1.27 5.28
N ASN A 291 -6.05 0.92 6.55
CA ASN A 291 -5.31 -0.10 7.29
C ASN A 291 -3.78 0.10 7.17
N GLY A 292 -3.34 1.34 7.38
CA GLY A 292 -1.93 1.71 7.45
C GLY A 292 -1.19 1.90 6.12
N ARG A 293 -1.82 1.65 4.96
CA ARG A 293 -1.21 1.89 3.63
C ARG A 293 -1.96 2.94 2.81
N LEU A 294 -1.27 3.62 1.91
CA LEU A 294 -1.84 4.64 1.03
C LEU A 294 -2.89 4.04 0.06
N VAL A 295 -3.95 4.82 -0.17
CA VAL A 295 -4.93 4.66 -1.25
C VAL A 295 -4.67 5.77 -2.28
N PRO A 296 -3.93 5.49 -3.36
CA PRO A 296 -3.25 6.52 -4.14
C PRO A 296 -4.17 7.48 -4.92
N TYR A 297 -5.37 7.05 -5.31
CA TYR A 297 -6.29 7.88 -6.11
C TYR A 297 -7.44 8.45 -5.28
N THR A 298 -7.26 8.57 -3.96
CA THR A 298 -8.19 9.29 -3.10
C THR A 298 -7.42 10.28 -2.23
N THR A 299 -7.68 11.54 -2.51
CA THR A 299 -7.27 12.69 -1.73
C THR A 299 -8.52 13.43 -1.26
N VAL A 300 -8.39 14.23 -0.20
CA VAL A 300 -9.42 15.18 0.21
C VAL A 300 -8.82 16.57 0.14
N SER A 301 -9.44 17.45 -0.66
CA SER A 301 -8.95 18.80 -0.91
C SER A 301 -8.84 19.61 0.38
N GLU A 302 -9.95 19.76 1.08
CA GLU A 302 -10.05 20.50 2.34
C GLU A 302 -11.38 20.20 3.06
N PHE A 303 -11.41 20.55 4.35
CA PHE A 303 -12.62 20.64 5.16
C PHE A 303 -12.95 22.09 5.49
N ASP A 304 -14.22 22.38 5.78
CA ASP A 304 -14.70 23.74 6.06
C ASP A 304 -13.95 24.45 7.21
N TRP A 305 -13.43 23.68 8.17
CA TRP A 305 -12.69 24.22 9.31
C TRP A 305 -11.20 24.48 9.01
N CYS A 306 -10.67 24.01 7.88
CA CYS A 306 -9.29 24.25 7.45
C CYS A 306 -9.18 24.95 6.08
N THR A 307 -10.30 25.44 5.53
CA THR A 307 -10.30 26.32 4.35
C THR A 307 -10.26 27.80 4.76
N ARG A 308 -9.91 28.67 3.81
CA ARG A 308 -9.87 30.11 4.01
C ARG A 308 -11.30 30.64 4.29
N PRO A 309 -11.54 31.33 5.42
CA PRO A 309 -12.85 31.91 5.69
C PRO A 309 -13.22 32.99 4.67
N ILE A 310 -14.47 32.97 4.20
CA ILE A 310 -14.99 33.98 3.25
C ILE A 310 -15.08 35.37 3.90
N LYS A 311 -15.27 35.44 5.23
CA LYS A 311 -15.33 36.70 6.00
C LYS A 311 -14.63 36.54 7.36
N GLY A 312 -13.92 37.57 7.80
CA GLY A 312 -13.36 37.65 9.16
C GLY A 312 -12.22 36.67 9.45
N ALA A 313 -11.37 36.37 8.46
CA ALA A 313 -10.23 35.49 8.65
C ALA A 313 -9.28 36.04 9.74
N SER A 314 -9.01 35.23 10.76
CA SER A 314 -8.05 35.54 11.83
C SER A 314 -6.60 35.32 11.41
N LEU A 315 -6.38 34.60 10.31
CA LEU A 315 -5.07 34.22 9.80
C LEU A 315 -4.84 34.78 8.38
N PRO A 316 -3.59 35.10 8.01
CA PRO A 316 -3.23 35.42 6.63
C PRO A 316 -3.64 34.31 5.66
N ALA A 317 -4.04 34.70 4.44
CA ALA A 317 -4.58 33.76 3.45
C ALA A 317 -3.56 32.70 3.02
N GLU A 318 -2.29 33.09 2.98
CA GLU A 318 -1.15 32.27 2.56
C GLU A 318 -0.96 31.07 3.49
N CYS A 319 -1.30 31.20 4.78
CA CYS A 319 -1.20 30.11 5.75
C CYS A 319 -2.06 28.90 5.35
N TYR A 320 -3.22 29.11 4.73
CA TYR A 320 -4.10 28.01 4.31
C TYR A 320 -3.52 27.20 3.15
N SER A 321 -2.61 27.80 2.37
CA SER A 321 -1.85 27.13 1.30
C SER A 321 -0.63 26.36 1.82
N ARG A 322 -0.31 26.50 3.11
CA ARG A 322 0.87 25.89 3.76
C ARG A 322 0.55 24.65 4.58
N PHE A 323 -0.66 24.10 4.42
CA PHE A 323 -1.09 22.88 5.10
C PHE A 323 -0.96 21.67 4.19
N SER A 324 -0.32 20.61 4.70
CA SER A 324 -0.52 19.24 4.21
C SER A 324 -1.19 18.40 5.28
N GLY A 325 -1.76 17.27 4.92
CA GLY A 325 -2.45 16.41 5.86
C GLY A 325 -2.51 14.96 5.44
N VAL A 326 -2.91 14.13 6.39
CA VAL A 326 -3.09 12.69 6.17
C VAL A 326 -4.28 12.20 6.98
N LEU A 327 -5.07 11.30 6.39
CA LEU A 327 -6.22 10.65 7.01
C LEU A 327 -5.98 9.14 7.10
N PHE A 328 -6.26 8.53 8.25
CA PHE A 328 -6.11 7.10 8.49
C PHE A 328 -7.45 6.47 8.86
N THR A 329 -7.80 5.41 8.16
CA THR A 329 -9.03 4.66 8.37
C THR A 329 -8.76 3.17 8.61
N ASP A 330 -9.76 2.46 9.12
CA ASP A 330 -9.80 1.00 9.19
C ASP A 330 -10.74 0.41 8.11
N ASP A 331 -11.07 -0.87 8.26
CA ASP A 331 -12.00 -1.62 7.40
C ASP A 331 -13.48 -1.19 7.51
N ARG A 332 -13.84 -0.22 8.37
CA ARG A 332 -15.20 0.38 8.39
C ARG A 332 -15.43 1.31 7.19
N PHE A 333 -14.35 1.84 6.61
CA PHE A 333 -14.40 2.64 5.39
C PHE A 333 -14.05 1.76 4.19
N GLN A 334 -14.95 1.70 3.22
CA GLN A 334 -14.81 0.79 2.09
C GLN A 334 -13.90 1.39 1.03
N VAL A 335 -13.01 0.55 0.51
CA VAL A 335 -12.22 0.80 -0.69
C VAL A 335 -12.73 -0.07 -1.84
N ASN A 336 -12.43 0.29 -3.07
CA ASN A 336 -12.75 -0.56 -4.22
C ASN A 336 -11.90 -1.84 -4.26
N ALA A 337 -12.25 -2.78 -5.13
CA ALA A 337 -11.57 -4.09 -5.20
C ALA A 337 -10.08 -4.00 -5.59
N SER A 338 -9.65 -2.94 -6.28
CA SER A 338 -8.24 -2.67 -6.58
C SER A 338 -7.51 -1.91 -5.47
N LYS A 339 -8.23 -1.41 -4.46
CA LYS A 339 -7.73 -0.56 -3.36
C LYS A 339 -7.05 0.73 -3.83
N LEU A 340 -7.44 1.21 -5.00
CA LEU A 340 -6.94 2.47 -5.56
C LEU A 340 -7.79 3.66 -5.14
N LYS A 341 -9.07 3.43 -4.81
CA LYS A 341 -10.02 4.48 -4.41
C LYS A 341 -10.84 4.07 -3.20
N PHE A 342 -11.14 5.01 -2.32
CA PHE A 342 -12.24 4.89 -1.36
C PHE A 342 -13.59 5.02 -2.09
N MET A 343 -14.63 4.39 -1.54
CA MET A 343 -15.97 4.45 -2.11
C MET A 343 -16.69 5.75 -1.75
N ASP A 344 -16.64 6.16 -0.47
CA ASP A 344 -17.46 7.26 0.05
C ASP A 344 -16.80 7.99 1.24
N LEU A 345 -15.46 7.92 1.37
CA LEU A 345 -14.72 8.52 2.49
C LEU A 345 -15.02 10.01 2.67
N GLU A 346 -14.82 10.80 1.61
CA GLU A 346 -15.02 12.26 1.67
C GLU A 346 -16.48 12.62 1.96
N LEU A 347 -17.43 11.91 1.31
CA LEU A 347 -18.87 12.11 1.52
C LEU A 347 -19.27 11.88 2.98
N LYS A 348 -18.73 10.82 3.60
CA LYS A 348 -18.95 10.54 5.03
C LYS A 348 -18.33 11.61 5.91
N LEU A 349 -17.11 12.06 5.62
CA LEU A 349 -16.41 13.05 6.44
C LEU A 349 -17.03 14.46 6.36
N LYS A 350 -17.61 14.83 5.21
CA LYS A 350 -18.34 16.11 5.01
C LYS A 350 -19.81 16.04 5.45
N ASN A 351 -20.28 14.90 5.96
CA ASN A 351 -21.64 14.78 6.48
C ASN A 351 -21.78 15.61 7.77
N LYS A 352 -22.92 16.32 7.90
CA LYS A 352 -23.25 17.16 9.06
C LYS A 352 -23.24 16.44 10.41
N ASP A 353 -23.50 15.14 10.38
CA ASP A 353 -23.52 14.29 11.58
C ASP A 353 -22.12 13.85 12.01
N THR A 354 -21.09 14.09 11.19
CA THR A 354 -19.70 13.76 11.52
C THR A 354 -19.18 14.74 12.57
N ILE A 355 -18.55 14.19 13.62
CA ILE A 355 -18.01 14.98 14.73
C ILE A 355 -16.49 14.98 14.65
N PHE A 356 -15.89 16.16 14.50
CA PHE A 356 -14.46 16.37 14.57
C PHE A 356 -14.06 16.66 16.02
N THR A 357 -13.09 15.91 16.52
CA THR A 357 -12.56 16.02 17.87
C THR A 357 -11.07 16.25 17.81
N THR A 358 -10.57 17.13 18.67
CA THR A 358 -9.13 17.46 18.73
C THR A 358 -8.60 17.08 20.11
N PHE A 359 -7.31 16.77 20.15
CA PHE A 359 -6.62 16.35 21.36
C PHE A 359 -5.48 17.34 21.61
N VAL A 360 -5.71 18.34 22.45
CA VAL A 360 -4.67 19.28 22.89
C VAL A 360 -4.43 19.04 24.38
N ASN A 361 -3.22 18.66 24.78
CA ASN A 361 -2.84 18.39 26.17
C ASN A 361 -3.80 17.44 26.92
N ASN A 362 -4.24 16.35 26.29
CA ASN A 362 -5.23 15.39 26.81
C ASN A 362 -6.63 15.98 27.13
N GLN A 363 -6.92 17.23 26.75
CA GLN A 363 -8.27 17.79 26.78
C GLN A 363 -8.95 17.56 25.43
N LYS A 364 -10.13 16.94 25.46
CA LYS A 364 -10.95 16.63 24.29
C LYS A 364 -11.89 17.80 24.00
N THR A 365 -11.71 18.45 22.86
CA THR A 365 -12.69 19.42 22.34
C THR A 365 -13.37 18.85 21.10
N SER A 366 -14.70 18.96 21.02
CA SER A 366 -15.52 18.38 19.94
C SER A 366 -16.29 19.47 19.21
N LYS A 367 -16.32 19.43 17.88
CA LYS A 367 -17.17 20.26 17.01
C LYS A 367 -17.86 19.38 15.97
N ARG A 368 -19.10 19.71 15.60
CA ARG A 368 -19.80 19.04 14.50
C ARG A 368 -19.28 19.55 13.15
N SER A 369 -19.43 18.75 12.11
CA SER A 369 -19.17 19.14 10.72
C SER A 369 -20.24 20.13 10.25
N ASN A 370 -20.15 21.38 10.72
CA ASN A 370 -20.77 22.60 10.21
C ASN A 370 -20.47 23.76 11.17
#